data_AF-A0A0G4L0A9-F1
#
_entry.id   AF-A0A0G4L0A9-F1
#
_cell.length_a   1.000
_cell.length_b   1.000
_cell.length_c   1.000
_cell.angle_alpha   90.00
_cell.angle_beta   90.00
_cell.angle_gamma   90.00
#
_symmetry.space_group_name_H-M   'P 1'
#
loop_
_entity.id
_entity.type
_entity.pdbx_description
1 polymer ?
#
loop_
_entity_poly.entity_id
_entity_poly.type
_entity_poly.pdbx_seq_one_letter_code
_entity_poly.pdbx_strand_id
1 'polypeptide(L)'
;MSSLYVTPRRLGAPLSRAFKKNEPRRFISNMLNTPESHHALMSSPPAAEPPALSRMPTTTLIRSLLLTSCMSSEWIMRPSLAIMNLIVKSKSPLLNPDKNPILNKILRWTIYDQFCAGTNRQEVARSVAEFKKFGYQGIILNHAKEIVLSADAAKAIEAEGEKQYAPECYEMITKWKEGTLSTLPMLEKGDFLALKLTGAGPIAVDALRAQKPIPAAIQSALDEICHATAAEGSHLWIDAEQQVLQPGVDEWTIALMRKHNAGLSAPLVFNTIQAYLKASKANTDRHIRLAAAEGWAVGIKLVRGAYIEHETRSLIHDTKEETDAMFDDIADMLLTQRMPDGCAPDAKFPAAALFLATHNGPSTMLALKNARRYPIT
;
A
#
# COMPACT_ATOMS: atom_id res chain seq x y z
N MET A 1 51.87 1.53 3.43
CA MET A 1 52.63 0.82 4.48
C MET A 1 51.65 0.18 5.43
N SER A 2 51.78 -1.14 5.59
CA SER A 2 51.37 -1.96 6.74
C SER A 2 49.88 -2.27 6.96
N SER A 3 49.55 -3.46 6.46
CA SER A 3 48.47 -4.40 6.79
C SER A 3 48.22 -4.59 8.30
N LEU A 4 46.97 -4.92 8.66
CA LEU A 4 46.67 -5.94 9.69
C LEU A 4 45.28 -6.55 9.48
N TYR A 5 45.30 -7.81 9.05
CA TYR A 5 44.19 -8.78 8.99
C TYR A 5 43.87 -9.32 10.38
N VAL A 6 42.58 -9.50 10.71
CA VAL A 6 42.14 -10.49 11.71
C VAL A 6 40.82 -11.15 11.25
N THR A 7 40.85 -12.47 11.13
CA THR A 7 39.73 -13.40 10.84
C THR A 7 39.29 -14.15 12.12
N PRO A 8 38.14 -14.87 12.10
CA PRO A 8 37.25 -15.04 13.27
C PRO A 8 37.46 -16.33 14.07
N ARG A 9 36.95 -16.37 15.31
CA ARG A 9 36.84 -17.59 16.13
C ARG A 9 35.39 -18.08 16.24
N ARG A 10 35.19 -19.35 15.85
CA ARG A 10 34.06 -20.23 16.21
C ARG A 10 34.34 -20.90 17.56
N LEU A 11 33.26 -21.27 18.28
CA LEU A 11 33.04 -22.40 19.22
C LEU A 11 31.79 -22.02 20.06
N GLY A 12 30.80 -22.83 20.42
CA GLY A 12 30.44 -24.24 20.29
C GLY A 12 29.14 -24.45 21.09
N ALA A 13 28.26 -25.37 20.68
CA ALA A 13 27.08 -25.80 21.46
C ALA A 13 27.48 -26.76 22.60
N PRO A 14 26.63 -27.00 23.63
CA PRO A 14 25.78 -28.20 23.56
C PRO A 14 24.41 -28.19 24.33
N LEU A 15 23.49 -29.01 23.80
CA LEU A 15 22.54 -29.99 24.40
C LEU A 15 21.63 -29.71 25.64
N SER A 16 20.31 -29.79 25.35
CA SER A 16 19.22 -30.56 25.99
C SER A 16 18.74 -30.29 27.44
N ARG A 17 17.43 -30.06 27.62
CA ARG A 17 16.46 -31.05 28.20
C ARG A 17 15.01 -30.53 28.18
N ALA A 18 14.09 -31.48 28.10
CA ALA A 18 12.65 -31.34 27.93
C ALA A 18 11.90 -31.02 29.23
N PHE A 19 10.76 -30.33 29.11
CA PHE A 19 9.62 -30.46 30.02
C PHE A 19 8.30 -30.34 29.24
N LYS A 20 7.53 -31.43 29.23
CA LYS A 20 6.11 -31.48 28.85
C LYS A 20 5.27 -31.13 30.08
N LYS A 21 4.19 -30.37 29.90
CA LYS A 21 3.02 -30.42 30.79
C LYS A 21 1.73 -30.18 30.00
N ASN A 22 0.72 -30.97 30.34
CA ASN A 22 -0.56 -31.20 29.65
C ASN A 22 -1.58 -30.05 29.76
N GLU A 23 -2.31 -29.86 28.65
CA GLU A 23 -3.77 -29.61 28.48
C GLU A 23 -4.41 -28.30 29.03
N PRO A 24 -5.50 -27.73 28.41
CA PRO A 24 -6.62 -28.44 27.78
C PRO A 24 -7.02 -28.02 26.34
N ARG A 25 -7.69 -28.98 25.70
CA ARG A 25 -8.41 -28.91 24.42
C ARG A 25 -9.42 -27.75 24.38
N ARG A 26 -9.61 -27.13 23.21
CA ARG A 26 -10.95 -26.73 22.70
C ARG A 26 -10.96 -26.33 21.21
N PHE A 27 -11.91 -26.97 20.51
CA PHE A 27 -12.61 -26.65 19.25
C PHE A 27 -11.83 -26.32 17.98
N ILE A 28 -11.54 -27.37 17.19
CA ILE A 28 -11.40 -27.29 15.74
C ILE A 28 -12.74 -27.69 15.13
N SER A 29 -13.35 -26.77 14.36
CA SER A 29 -14.50 -27.08 13.51
C SER A 29 -14.00 -27.74 12.23
N ASN A 30 -14.08 -29.07 12.15
CA ASN A 30 -13.85 -29.83 10.93
C ASN A 30 -15.09 -29.73 10.02
N MET A 31 -14.92 -29.28 8.77
CA MET A 31 -15.74 -29.76 7.67
C MET A 31 -15.01 -30.94 7.01
N LEU A 32 -15.47 -32.14 7.40
CA LEU A 32 -15.57 -33.41 6.67
C LEU A 32 -14.50 -33.75 5.61
N ASN A 33 -13.72 -34.79 5.91
CA ASN A 33 -13.44 -35.86 4.94
C ASN A 33 -13.30 -37.21 5.68
N THR A 34 -14.02 -38.21 5.17
CA THR A 34 -14.14 -39.58 5.68
C THR A 34 -12.86 -40.40 5.49
N PRO A 35 -12.63 -41.46 6.31
CA PRO A 35 -11.38 -42.21 6.32
C PRO A 35 -11.46 -43.45 5.42
N GLU A 36 -10.75 -43.45 4.28
CA GLU A 36 -10.45 -44.69 3.55
C GLU A 36 -8.99 -44.80 3.14
N SER A 37 -8.40 -45.93 3.57
CA SER A 37 -7.22 -46.61 3.02
C SER A 37 -5.85 -45.92 3.10
N HIS A 38 -5.10 -46.33 4.11
CA HIS A 38 -3.64 -46.38 4.06
C HIS A 38 -3.18 -47.35 2.96
N HIS A 39 -2.94 -46.82 1.76
CA HIS A 39 -1.97 -47.40 0.83
C HIS A 39 -1.01 -46.31 0.39
N ALA A 40 0.24 -46.45 0.82
CA ALA A 40 1.36 -45.65 0.35
C ALA A 40 1.54 -45.85 -1.16
N LEU A 41 0.97 -44.95 -1.95
CA LEU A 41 1.43 -44.68 -3.30
C LEU A 41 2.55 -43.64 -3.18
N MET A 42 3.76 -44.04 -3.55
CA MET A 42 4.86 -43.11 -3.78
C MET A 42 4.38 -42.10 -4.82
N SER A 43 3.97 -40.91 -4.35
CA SER A 43 3.59 -39.82 -5.23
C SER A 43 4.82 -39.41 -6.02
N SER A 44 4.72 -39.52 -7.34
CA SER A 44 5.64 -38.90 -8.30
C SER A 44 6.03 -37.49 -7.84
N PRO A 45 7.26 -37.01 -8.13
CA PRO A 45 7.62 -35.62 -7.85
C PRO A 45 6.54 -34.70 -8.43
N PRO A 46 6.11 -33.64 -7.71
CA PRO A 46 5.09 -32.75 -8.21
C PRO A 46 5.52 -32.27 -9.59
N ALA A 47 4.63 -32.42 -10.58
CA ALA A 47 4.88 -31.92 -11.92
C ALA A 47 5.34 -30.46 -11.80
N ALA A 48 6.44 -30.10 -12.47
CA ALA A 48 6.98 -28.75 -12.41
C ALA A 48 5.86 -27.77 -12.75
N GLU A 49 5.53 -26.87 -11.81
CA GLU A 49 4.51 -25.87 -12.06
C GLU A 49 4.93 -25.06 -13.29
N PRO A 50 3.98 -24.80 -14.23
CA PRO A 50 4.31 -24.04 -15.41
C PRO A 50 4.83 -22.65 -15.00
N PRO A 51 5.79 -22.07 -15.74
CA PRO A 51 6.35 -20.75 -15.40
C PRO A 51 5.25 -19.73 -15.18
N ALA A 52 5.37 -18.87 -14.16
CA ALA A 52 4.31 -17.93 -13.77
C ALA A 52 3.77 -17.08 -14.95
N LEU A 53 4.67 -16.67 -15.87
CA LEU A 53 4.31 -15.86 -17.04
C LEU A 53 3.53 -16.62 -18.13
N SER A 54 3.51 -17.95 -18.12
CA SER A 54 2.76 -18.77 -19.09
C SER A 54 1.24 -18.58 -19.00
N ARG A 55 0.75 -18.01 -17.89
CA ARG A 55 -0.66 -17.68 -17.66
C ARG A 55 -1.12 -16.41 -18.41
N MET A 56 -0.18 -15.63 -18.95
CA MET A 56 -0.47 -14.37 -19.65
C MET A 56 -0.49 -14.56 -21.17
N PRO A 57 -1.39 -13.87 -21.89
CA PRO A 57 -1.36 -13.83 -23.36
C PRO A 57 -0.03 -13.29 -23.88
N THR A 58 0.52 -13.93 -24.91
CA THR A 58 1.78 -13.51 -25.55
C THR A 58 1.74 -12.06 -26.04
N THR A 59 0.58 -11.61 -26.53
CA THR A 59 0.37 -10.22 -26.96
C THR A 59 0.53 -9.23 -25.81
N THR A 60 0.04 -9.57 -24.62
CA THR A 60 0.20 -8.76 -23.41
C THR A 60 1.67 -8.70 -23.00
N LEU A 61 2.37 -9.84 -23.00
CA LEU A 61 3.80 -9.89 -22.68
C LEU A 61 4.64 -9.04 -23.64
N ILE A 62 4.41 -9.17 -24.95
CA ILE A 62 5.14 -8.38 -25.97
C ILE A 62 4.83 -6.89 -25.80
N ARG A 63 3.57 -6.51 -25.61
CA ARG A 63 3.17 -5.11 -25.39
C ARG A 63 3.85 -4.54 -24.15
N SER A 64 3.79 -5.25 -23.01
CA SER A 64 4.42 -4.80 -21.78
C SER A 64 5.94 -4.72 -21.91
N LEU A 65 6.59 -5.68 -22.57
CA LEU A 65 8.04 -5.65 -22.82
C LEU A 65 8.43 -4.43 -23.67
N LEU A 66 7.71 -4.19 -24.78
CA LEU A 66 7.97 -3.04 -25.65
C LEU A 66 7.79 -1.72 -24.89
N LEU A 67 6.65 -1.54 -24.21
CA LEU A 67 6.35 -0.30 -23.49
C LEU A 67 7.35 -0.05 -22.36
N THR A 68 7.63 -1.05 -21.53
CA THR A 68 8.59 -0.90 -20.42
C THR A 68 10.02 -0.68 -20.92
N SER A 69 10.40 -1.30 -22.04
CA SER A 69 11.70 -1.08 -22.68
C SER A 69 11.81 0.36 -23.20
N CYS A 70 10.77 0.89 -23.86
CA CYS A 70 10.70 2.29 -24.25
C CYS A 70 10.78 3.22 -23.04
N MET A 71 10.08 2.90 -21.95
CA MET A 71 10.09 3.70 -20.73
C MET A 71 11.41 3.63 -19.95
N SER A 72 12.21 2.58 -20.14
CA SER A 72 13.55 2.48 -19.57
C SER A 72 14.60 3.31 -20.32
N SER A 73 14.26 3.81 -21.52
CA SER A 73 15.15 4.63 -22.34
C SER A 73 14.98 6.11 -22.06
N GLU A 74 16.02 6.76 -21.55
CA GLU A 74 16.00 8.22 -21.31
C GLU A 74 15.77 9.03 -22.59
N TRP A 75 16.26 8.53 -23.73
CA TRP A 75 16.11 9.18 -25.04
C TRP A 75 14.66 9.23 -25.52
N ILE A 76 13.84 8.27 -25.10
CA ILE A 76 12.41 8.23 -25.43
C ILE A 76 11.61 8.96 -24.33
N MET A 77 11.98 8.75 -23.07
CA MET A 77 11.22 9.30 -21.94
C MET A 77 11.26 10.82 -21.88
N ARG A 78 12.43 11.45 -22.01
CA ARG A 78 12.52 12.92 -21.86
C ARG A 78 11.67 13.68 -22.90
N PRO A 79 11.73 13.36 -24.22
CA PRO A 79 10.82 13.95 -25.19
C PRO A 79 9.35 13.60 -24.92
N SER A 80 9.04 12.36 -24.52
CA SER A 80 7.66 11.95 -24.25
C SER A 80 7.02 12.75 -23.12
N LEU A 81 7.76 13.02 -22.03
CA LEU A 81 7.31 13.83 -20.91
C LEU A 81 7.10 15.29 -21.32
N ALA A 82 7.98 15.84 -22.17
CA ALA A 82 7.82 17.19 -22.70
C ALA A 82 6.55 17.30 -23.57
N ILE A 83 6.29 16.31 -24.43
CA ILE A 83 5.07 16.25 -25.25
C ILE A 83 3.82 16.12 -24.37
N MET A 84 3.85 15.24 -23.36
CA MET A 84 2.74 15.09 -22.41
C MET A 84 2.45 16.40 -21.66
N ASN A 85 3.49 17.10 -21.21
CA ASN A 85 3.35 18.39 -20.53
C ASN A 85 2.74 19.46 -21.46
N LEU A 86 3.11 19.45 -22.75
CA LEU A 86 2.51 20.31 -23.77
C LEU A 86 1.02 20.00 -23.96
N ILE A 87 0.65 18.72 -24.06
CA ILE A 87 -0.74 18.25 -24.20
C ILE A 87 -1.57 18.70 -23.00
N VAL A 88 -1.10 18.42 -21.77
CA VAL A 88 -1.82 18.73 -20.53
C VAL A 88 -2.05 20.24 -20.35
N LYS A 89 -1.09 21.08 -20.75
CA LYS A 89 -1.20 22.54 -20.60
C LYS A 89 -1.93 23.21 -21.77
N SER A 90 -2.16 22.51 -22.87
CA SER A 90 -2.74 23.11 -24.05
C SER A 90 -4.25 23.34 -23.88
N LYS A 91 -4.69 24.55 -24.22
CA LYS A 91 -6.12 24.88 -24.32
C LYS A 91 -6.70 24.55 -25.71
N SER A 92 -5.87 24.08 -26.65
CA SER A 92 -6.30 23.79 -28.01
C SER A 92 -7.18 22.54 -28.05
N PRO A 93 -8.33 22.56 -28.76
CA PRO A 93 -9.16 21.38 -28.96
C PRO A 93 -8.42 20.22 -29.65
N LEU A 94 -7.43 20.52 -30.49
CA LEU A 94 -6.63 19.50 -31.20
C LEU A 94 -5.68 18.74 -30.27
N LEU A 95 -5.19 19.40 -29.22
CA LEU A 95 -4.28 18.82 -28.23
C LEU A 95 -5.03 18.40 -26.95
N ASN A 96 -6.35 18.44 -26.96
CA ASN A 96 -7.17 18.02 -25.83
C ASN A 96 -7.66 16.58 -26.08
N PRO A 97 -7.23 15.59 -25.26
CA PRO A 97 -7.61 14.18 -25.44
C PRO A 97 -9.11 13.92 -25.32
N ASP A 98 -9.87 14.76 -24.62
CA ASP A 98 -11.33 14.60 -24.50
C ASP A 98 -12.06 15.10 -25.75
N LYS A 99 -11.43 15.99 -26.53
CA LYS A 99 -12.01 16.61 -27.73
C LYS A 99 -11.46 16.03 -29.03
N ASN A 100 -10.27 15.43 -29.01
CA ASN A 100 -9.63 14.81 -30.18
C ASN A 100 -9.61 13.28 -30.04
N PRO A 101 -10.48 12.54 -30.76
CA PRO A 101 -10.59 11.08 -30.62
C PRO A 101 -9.35 10.34 -31.13
N ILE A 102 -8.59 10.91 -32.08
CA ILE A 102 -7.35 10.30 -32.58
C ILE A 102 -6.26 10.39 -31.51
N LEU A 103 -6.09 11.58 -30.93
CA LEU A 103 -5.15 11.79 -29.82
C LEU A 103 -5.53 10.93 -28.61
N ASN A 104 -6.82 10.85 -28.28
CA ASN A 104 -7.35 9.97 -27.24
C ASN A 104 -6.94 8.52 -27.49
N LYS A 105 -7.18 8.02 -28.70
CA LYS A 105 -6.87 6.63 -29.07
C LYS A 105 -5.37 6.33 -28.99
N ILE A 106 -4.52 7.27 -29.41
CA ILE A 106 -3.06 7.13 -29.29
C ILE A 106 -2.66 7.08 -27.81
N LEU A 107 -3.12 8.02 -26.98
CA LEU A 107 -2.81 8.06 -25.55
C LEU A 107 -3.31 6.81 -24.83
N ARG A 108 -4.49 6.31 -25.21
CA ARG A 108 -5.05 5.07 -24.66
C ARG A 108 -4.19 3.86 -24.99
N TRP A 109 -3.80 3.75 -26.25
CA TRP A 109 -2.98 2.65 -26.72
C TRP A 109 -1.56 2.67 -26.14
N THR A 110 -0.96 3.85 -25.92
CA THR A 110 0.42 3.92 -25.41
C THR A 110 0.52 3.82 -23.91
N ILE A 111 -0.20 4.66 -23.15
CA ILE A 111 0.06 4.86 -21.71
C ILE A 111 -1.18 4.50 -20.89
N TYR A 112 -2.37 4.99 -21.26
CA TYR A 112 -3.53 4.91 -20.37
C TYR A 112 -3.92 3.46 -20.07
N ASP A 113 -4.19 2.63 -21.09
CA ASP A 113 -4.68 1.26 -20.86
C ASP A 113 -3.59 0.33 -20.26
N GLN A 114 -2.34 0.80 -20.18
CA GLN A 114 -1.24 0.08 -19.53
C GLN A 114 -1.17 0.33 -18.02
N PHE A 115 -1.66 1.49 -17.55
CA PHE A 115 -1.55 1.93 -16.15
C PHE A 115 -2.88 2.22 -15.47
N CYS A 116 -3.94 2.45 -16.23
CA CYS A 116 -5.28 2.75 -15.74
C CYS A 116 -6.21 1.58 -16.03
N ALA A 117 -6.94 1.13 -15.00
CA ALA A 117 -7.91 0.04 -15.14
C ALA A 117 -9.12 0.42 -16.00
N GLY A 118 -9.43 1.72 -16.13
CA GLY A 118 -10.53 2.21 -16.94
C GLY A 118 -10.98 3.61 -16.55
N THR A 119 -11.79 4.22 -17.39
CA THR A 119 -12.40 5.56 -17.18
C THR A 119 -13.77 5.49 -16.50
N ASN A 120 -14.37 4.30 -16.45
CA ASN A 120 -15.71 4.07 -15.93
C ASN A 120 -15.83 2.68 -15.32
N ARG A 121 -16.91 2.45 -14.56
CA ARG A 121 -17.16 1.19 -13.84
C ARG A 121 -17.09 -0.06 -14.72
N GLN A 122 -17.60 0.01 -15.95
CA GLN A 122 -17.63 -1.15 -16.85
C GLN A 122 -16.23 -1.51 -17.36
N GLU A 123 -15.42 -0.51 -17.71
CA GLU A 123 -14.02 -0.73 -18.09
C GLU A 123 -13.21 -1.29 -16.93
N VAL A 124 -13.36 -0.71 -15.72
CA VAL A 124 -12.65 -1.19 -14.52
C VAL A 124 -13.04 -2.64 -14.20
N ALA A 125 -14.34 -2.97 -14.20
CA ALA A 125 -14.81 -4.33 -13.95
C ALA A 125 -14.27 -5.34 -14.97
N ARG A 126 -14.14 -4.94 -16.25
CA ARG A 126 -13.54 -5.79 -17.28
C ARG A 126 -12.05 -6.04 -16.99
N SER A 127 -11.29 -5.00 -16.69
CA SER A 127 -9.87 -5.11 -16.37
C SER A 127 -9.63 -5.97 -15.14
N VAL A 128 -10.45 -5.79 -14.09
CA VAL A 128 -10.43 -6.64 -12.88
C VAL A 128 -10.68 -8.11 -13.23
N ALA A 129 -11.71 -8.41 -14.02
CA ALA A 129 -12.00 -9.77 -14.44
C ALA A 129 -10.88 -10.38 -15.28
N GLU A 130 -10.21 -9.60 -16.12
CA GLU A 130 -9.04 -10.05 -16.90
C GLU A 130 -7.83 -10.35 -16.00
N PHE A 131 -7.51 -9.48 -15.03
CA PHE A 131 -6.41 -9.75 -14.09
C PHE A 131 -6.68 -10.99 -13.24
N LYS A 132 -7.91 -11.20 -12.78
CA LYS A 132 -8.27 -12.41 -12.02
C LYS A 132 -8.08 -13.68 -12.85
N LYS A 133 -8.33 -13.65 -14.17
CA LYS A 133 -8.01 -14.78 -15.08
C LYS A 133 -6.51 -15.10 -15.14
N PHE A 134 -5.62 -14.12 -14.97
CA PHE A 134 -4.17 -14.36 -14.92
C PHE A 134 -3.72 -15.00 -13.60
N GLY A 135 -4.59 -15.05 -12.58
CA GLY A 135 -4.30 -15.64 -11.27
C GLY A 135 -3.97 -14.62 -10.19
N TYR A 136 -4.20 -13.32 -10.43
CA TYR A 136 -4.15 -12.31 -9.37
C TYR A 136 -5.33 -12.52 -8.41
N GLN A 137 -5.03 -12.70 -7.12
CA GLN A 137 -6.05 -13.00 -6.10
C GLN A 137 -6.69 -11.75 -5.51
N GLY A 138 -5.97 -10.63 -5.50
CA GLY A 138 -6.44 -9.37 -4.92
C GLY A 138 -6.27 -8.20 -5.89
N ILE A 139 -7.20 -7.26 -5.82
CA ILE A 139 -7.21 -6.02 -6.58
C ILE A 139 -7.08 -4.84 -5.61
N ILE A 140 -6.40 -3.80 -6.07
CA ILE A 140 -6.39 -2.50 -5.42
C ILE A 140 -7.02 -1.50 -6.38
N LEU A 141 -8.02 -0.76 -5.93
CA LEU A 141 -8.57 0.36 -6.69
C LEU A 141 -8.38 1.67 -5.94
N ASN A 142 -7.93 2.69 -6.68
CA ASN A 142 -7.85 4.07 -6.21
C ASN A 142 -8.73 4.94 -7.10
N HIS A 143 -9.56 5.78 -6.49
CA HIS A 143 -10.28 6.81 -7.23
C HIS A 143 -9.37 8.01 -7.53
N ALA A 144 -8.75 8.01 -8.70
CA ALA A 144 -7.73 9.01 -9.07
C ALA A 144 -8.28 10.38 -9.53
N LYS A 145 -9.59 10.64 -9.44
CA LYS A 145 -10.17 11.90 -9.92
C LYS A 145 -9.95 13.01 -8.90
N GLU A 146 -9.03 13.91 -9.21
CA GLU A 146 -8.78 15.11 -8.41
C GLU A 146 -9.67 16.28 -8.89
N ILE A 147 -10.20 17.05 -7.94
CA ILE A 147 -10.95 18.27 -8.24
C ILE A 147 -9.95 19.44 -8.20
N VAL A 148 -9.85 20.16 -9.32
CA VAL A 148 -9.02 21.36 -9.41
C VAL A 148 -9.89 22.57 -9.06
N LEU A 149 -9.62 23.21 -7.92
CA LEU A 149 -10.19 24.52 -7.60
C LEU A 149 -9.42 25.64 -8.30
N SER A 150 -10.09 26.78 -8.49
CA SER A 150 -9.39 28.01 -8.81
C SER A 150 -8.50 28.42 -7.63
N ALA A 151 -7.39 29.12 -7.92
CA ALA A 151 -6.45 29.54 -6.90
C ALA A 151 -7.09 30.42 -5.81
N ASP A 152 -8.17 31.13 -6.13
CA ASP A 152 -8.89 31.98 -5.19
C ASP A 152 -9.88 31.18 -4.32
N ALA A 153 -10.57 30.19 -4.88
CA ALA A 153 -11.45 29.30 -4.12
C ALA A 153 -10.69 28.39 -3.15
N ALA A 154 -9.42 28.07 -3.46
CA ALA A 154 -8.57 27.25 -2.62
C ALA A 154 -7.98 28.00 -1.40
N LYS A 155 -8.06 29.33 -1.37
CA LYS A 155 -7.51 30.14 -0.26
C LYS A 155 -8.48 30.14 0.92
N ALA A 156 -7.98 29.81 2.10
CA ALA A 156 -8.68 30.07 3.35
C ALA A 156 -8.56 31.55 3.73
N ILE A 157 -9.62 32.11 4.30
CA ILE A 157 -9.57 33.42 4.98
C ILE A 157 -9.28 33.15 6.45
N GLU A 158 -8.23 33.76 6.98
CA GLU A 158 -7.96 33.72 8.42
C GLU A 158 -8.76 34.82 9.11
N ALA A 159 -9.69 34.42 9.99
CA ALA A 159 -10.45 35.31 10.85
C ALA A 159 -10.41 34.75 12.28
N GLU A 160 -10.03 35.57 13.25
CA GLU A 160 -10.04 35.21 14.68
C GLU A 160 -9.24 33.94 15.05
N GLY A 161 -8.20 33.60 14.28
CA GLY A 161 -7.36 32.42 14.51
C GLY A 161 -7.94 31.11 13.96
N GLU A 162 -9.11 31.15 13.33
CA GLU A 162 -9.69 30.04 12.59
C GLU A 162 -9.65 30.31 11.08
N LYS A 163 -9.28 29.27 10.32
CA LYS A 163 -9.32 29.30 8.86
C LYS A 163 -10.75 29.03 8.41
N GLN A 164 -11.37 30.02 7.77
CA GLN A 164 -12.66 29.85 7.11
C GLN A 164 -12.43 29.48 5.64
N TYR A 165 -13.05 28.39 5.21
CA TYR A 165 -12.96 27.87 3.85
C TYR A 165 -14.24 28.19 3.07
N ALA A 166 -14.09 28.42 1.76
CA ALA A 166 -15.22 28.60 0.85
C ALA A 166 -16.11 27.33 0.80
N PRO A 167 -17.43 27.45 0.53
CA PRO A 167 -18.34 26.30 0.43
C PRO A 167 -17.86 25.20 -0.54
N GLU A 168 -17.17 25.59 -1.62
CA GLU A 168 -16.60 24.70 -2.62
C GLU A 168 -15.57 23.72 -2.04
N CYS A 169 -14.82 24.13 -0.99
CA CYS A 169 -13.88 23.25 -0.30
C CYS A 169 -14.61 22.13 0.46
N TYR A 170 -15.80 22.38 0.99
CA TYR A 170 -16.62 21.34 1.64
C TYR A 170 -17.30 20.43 0.61
N GLU A 171 -17.69 20.98 -0.54
CA GLU A 171 -18.19 20.20 -1.67
C GLU A 171 -17.12 19.23 -2.20
N MET A 172 -15.83 19.63 -2.20
CA MET A 172 -14.73 18.73 -2.54
C MET A 172 -14.67 17.51 -1.63
N ILE A 173 -14.81 17.69 -0.30
CA ILE A 173 -14.83 16.56 0.65
C ILE A 173 -15.98 15.60 0.29
N THR A 174 -17.16 16.16 -0.03
CA THR A 174 -18.33 15.36 -0.42
C THR A 174 -18.07 14.55 -1.68
N LYS A 175 -17.55 15.19 -2.74
CA LYS A 175 -17.24 14.52 -4.01
C LYS A 175 -16.11 13.51 -3.89
N TRP A 176 -15.09 13.80 -3.07
CA TRP A 176 -14.00 12.87 -2.76
C TRP A 176 -14.53 11.62 -2.06
N LYS A 177 -15.42 11.78 -1.07
CA LYS A 177 -16.12 10.68 -0.41
C LYS A 177 -16.94 9.87 -1.41
N GLU A 178 -17.79 10.53 -2.21
CA GLU A 178 -18.66 9.88 -3.19
C GLU A 178 -17.86 9.12 -4.26
N GLY A 179 -16.80 9.71 -4.80
CA GLY A 179 -15.90 9.07 -5.76
C GLY A 179 -15.24 7.82 -5.17
N THR A 180 -14.77 7.93 -3.92
CA THR A 180 -14.20 6.81 -3.17
C THR A 180 -15.23 5.69 -2.97
N LEU A 181 -16.41 6.01 -2.44
CA LEU A 181 -17.49 5.04 -2.22
C LEU A 181 -18.01 4.42 -3.52
N SER A 182 -18.03 5.15 -4.63
CA SER A 182 -18.44 4.62 -5.94
C SER A 182 -17.51 3.53 -6.48
N THR A 183 -16.30 3.42 -5.91
CA THR A 183 -15.30 2.42 -6.26
C THR A 183 -15.51 1.09 -5.52
N LEU A 184 -16.12 1.12 -4.32
CA LEU A 184 -16.36 -0.07 -3.50
C LEU A 184 -17.16 -1.18 -4.22
N PRO A 185 -18.24 -0.90 -4.97
CA PRO A 185 -19.00 -1.93 -5.70
C PRO A 185 -18.24 -2.58 -6.87
N MET A 186 -16.95 -2.27 -7.04
CA MET A 186 -16.05 -2.88 -8.01
C MET A 186 -15.00 -3.79 -7.35
N LEU A 187 -14.96 -3.81 -6.00
CA LEU A 187 -14.09 -4.66 -5.21
C LEU A 187 -14.79 -5.97 -4.83
N GLU A 188 -14.01 -6.99 -4.53
CA GLU A 188 -14.48 -8.19 -3.86
C GLU A 188 -13.96 -8.26 -2.42
N LYS A 189 -14.46 -9.23 -1.66
CA LYS A 189 -14.00 -9.51 -0.31
C LYS A 189 -12.48 -9.76 -0.29
N GLY A 190 -11.77 -9.04 0.58
CA GLY A 190 -10.31 -9.10 0.71
C GLY A 190 -9.53 -8.20 -0.26
N ASP A 191 -10.20 -7.56 -1.23
CA ASP A 191 -9.58 -6.52 -2.05
C ASP A 191 -9.32 -5.24 -1.23
N PHE A 192 -8.56 -4.31 -1.81
CA PHE A 192 -8.15 -3.06 -1.15
C PHE A 192 -8.71 -1.82 -1.85
N LEU A 193 -9.32 -0.95 -1.05
CA LEU A 193 -9.61 0.42 -1.43
C LEU A 193 -8.42 1.30 -1.05
N ALA A 194 -7.93 2.07 -2.02
CA ALA A 194 -6.85 3.02 -1.82
C ALA A 194 -7.39 4.44 -1.70
N LEU A 195 -6.90 5.19 -0.71
CA LEU A 195 -7.36 6.54 -0.44
C LEU A 195 -6.19 7.50 -0.24
N LYS A 196 -6.21 8.62 -0.96
CA LYS A 196 -5.33 9.77 -0.71
C LYS A 196 -6.08 10.85 0.07
N LEU A 197 -5.56 11.24 1.22
CA LEU A 197 -6.20 12.24 2.09
C LEU A 197 -6.16 13.64 1.46
N THR A 198 -5.12 13.94 0.67
CA THR A 198 -5.03 15.23 -0.05
C THR A 198 -6.14 15.40 -1.09
N GLY A 199 -6.72 14.29 -1.57
CA GLY A 199 -7.88 14.30 -2.46
C GLY A 199 -9.13 14.94 -1.85
N ALA A 200 -9.22 15.02 -0.52
CA ALA A 200 -10.30 15.73 0.18
C ALA A 200 -10.18 17.27 0.10
N GLY A 201 -9.11 17.78 -0.54
CA GLY A 201 -8.97 19.19 -0.89
C GLY A 201 -8.21 20.04 0.15
N PRO A 202 -8.27 21.38 0.02
CA PRO A 202 -7.45 22.30 0.79
C PRO A 202 -7.59 22.17 2.32
N ILE A 203 -8.79 21.86 2.81
CA ILE A 203 -9.05 21.64 4.24
C ILE A 203 -8.17 20.51 4.79
N ALA A 204 -8.08 19.40 4.05
CA ALA A 204 -7.25 18.26 4.43
C ALA A 204 -5.76 18.61 4.35
N VAL A 205 -5.32 19.21 3.24
CA VAL A 205 -3.92 19.58 3.01
C VAL A 205 -3.40 20.52 4.10
N ASP A 206 -4.18 21.55 4.44
CA ASP A 206 -3.82 22.52 5.48
C ASP A 206 -3.75 21.87 6.87
N ALA A 207 -4.74 21.05 7.23
CA ALA A 207 -4.79 20.38 8.52
C ALA A 207 -3.66 19.35 8.67
N LEU A 208 -3.37 18.56 7.63
CA LEU A 208 -2.27 17.60 7.60
C LEU A 208 -0.92 18.29 7.76
N ARG A 209 -0.68 19.37 7.00
CA ARG A 209 0.57 20.15 7.08
C ARG A 209 0.76 20.76 8.46
N ALA A 210 -0.32 21.26 9.07
CA ALA A 210 -0.31 21.82 10.41
C ALA A 210 -0.37 20.77 11.53
N GLN A 211 -0.41 19.47 11.19
CA GLN A 211 -0.58 18.34 12.12
C GLN A 211 -1.76 18.54 13.08
N LYS A 212 -2.86 19.14 12.58
CA LYS A 212 -4.10 19.33 13.34
C LYS A 212 -4.89 18.02 13.42
N PRO A 213 -5.77 17.86 14.43
CA PRO A 213 -6.77 16.79 14.44
C PRO A 213 -7.61 16.77 13.15
N ILE A 214 -8.18 15.61 12.84
CA ILE A 214 -9.04 15.42 11.67
C ILE A 214 -10.22 16.41 11.74
N PRO A 215 -10.41 17.32 10.75
CA PRO A 215 -11.56 18.21 10.71
C PRO A 215 -12.87 17.42 10.66
N ALA A 216 -13.91 17.88 11.36
CA ALA A 216 -15.15 17.13 11.55
C ALA A 216 -15.80 16.65 10.24
N ALA A 217 -15.82 17.48 9.19
CA ALA A 217 -16.35 17.11 7.89
C ALA A 217 -15.58 15.94 7.24
N ILE A 218 -14.25 15.92 7.39
CA ILE A 218 -13.40 14.85 6.88
C ILE A 218 -13.52 13.60 7.76
N GLN A 219 -13.62 13.76 9.08
CA GLN A 219 -13.84 12.66 10.02
C GLN A 219 -15.13 11.90 9.69
N SER A 220 -16.23 12.62 9.47
CA SER A 220 -17.51 12.02 9.06
C SER A 220 -17.36 11.25 7.75
N ALA A 221 -16.71 11.84 6.74
CA ALA A 221 -16.48 11.18 5.46
C ALA A 221 -15.61 9.91 5.59
N LEU A 222 -14.52 9.98 6.35
CA LEU A 222 -13.63 8.84 6.62
C LEU A 222 -14.36 7.71 7.37
N ASP A 223 -15.21 8.05 8.33
CA ASP A 223 -16.01 7.06 9.06
C ASP A 223 -17.01 6.37 8.13
N GLU A 224 -17.71 7.10 7.26
CA GLU A 224 -18.59 6.51 6.25
C GLU A 224 -17.82 5.58 5.30
N ILE A 225 -16.64 5.99 4.83
CA ILE A 225 -15.76 5.18 3.99
C ILE A 225 -15.34 3.90 4.71
N CYS A 226 -14.90 4.00 5.98
CA CYS A 226 -14.50 2.83 6.77
C CYS A 226 -15.65 1.86 6.98
N HIS A 227 -16.84 2.35 7.38
CA HIS A 227 -18.01 1.50 7.57
C HIS A 227 -18.43 0.80 6.28
N ALA A 228 -18.46 1.51 5.15
CA ALA A 228 -18.81 0.93 3.86
C ALA A 228 -17.76 -0.10 3.40
N THR A 229 -16.47 0.18 3.60
CA THR A 229 -15.38 -0.75 3.25
C THR A 229 -15.47 -2.03 4.08
N ALA A 230 -15.74 -1.90 5.38
CA ALA A 230 -15.94 -3.06 6.27
C ALA A 230 -17.18 -3.88 5.88
N ALA A 231 -18.27 -3.23 5.49
CA ALA A 231 -19.51 -3.89 5.07
C ALA A 231 -19.33 -4.73 3.79
N GLU A 232 -18.50 -4.27 2.85
CA GLU A 232 -18.12 -5.02 1.64
C GLU A 232 -17.13 -6.17 1.95
N GLY A 233 -16.51 -6.16 3.13
CA GLY A 233 -15.47 -7.12 3.50
C GLY A 233 -14.14 -6.86 2.80
N SER A 234 -13.89 -5.63 2.36
CA SER A 234 -12.63 -5.16 1.80
C SER A 234 -11.76 -4.49 2.86
N HIS A 235 -10.54 -4.12 2.50
CA HIS A 235 -9.62 -3.34 3.34
C HIS A 235 -9.45 -1.92 2.81
N LEU A 236 -9.11 -0.98 3.69
CA LEU A 236 -8.81 0.40 3.34
C LEU A 236 -7.33 0.66 3.64
N TRP A 237 -6.57 1.17 2.68
CA TRP A 237 -5.27 1.76 3.00
C TRP A 237 -5.26 3.26 2.73
N ILE A 238 -4.52 3.98 3.56
CA ILE A 238 -4.22 5.39 3.37
C ILE A 238 -2.89 5.47 2.64
N ASP A 239 -2.91 6.00 1.41
CA ASP A 239 -1.71 6.19 0.61
C ASP A 239 -0.78 7.22 1.27
N ALA A 240 0.52 6.96 1.16
CA ALA A 240 1.53 7.90 1.58
C ALA A 240 1.57 9.14 0.67
N GLU A 241 1.93 10.27 1.27
CA GLU A 241 2.08 11.56 0.63
C GLU A 241 3.53 12.04 0.74
N GLN A 242 3.78 13.29 0.33
CA GLN A 242 5.11 13.91 0.47
C GLN A 242 5.49 14.06 1.95
N GLN A 243 6.79 14.03 2.25
CA GLN A 243 7.38 14.24 3.59
C GLN A 243 6.73 15.35 4.44
N VAL A 244 6.33 16.46 3.82
CA VAL A 244 5.73 17.61 4.52
C VAL A 244 4.32 17.32 5.07
N LEU A 245 3.62 16.34 4.51
CA LEU A 245 2.27 15.94 4.92
C LEU A 245 2.28 14.60 5.67
N GLN A 246 3.28 13.74 5.42
CA GLN A 246 3.30 12.36 5.92
C GLN A 246 3.12 12.23 7.44
N PRO A 247 3.72 13.08 8.31
CA PRO A 247 3.45 13.00 9.75
C PRO A 247 1.98 13.17 10.10
N GLY A 248 1.27 14.10 9.45
CA GLY A 248 -0.17 14.29 9.64
C GLY A 248 -0.98 13.10 9.11
N VAL A 249 -0.57 12.53 7.98
CA VAL A 249 -1.19 11.32 7.40
C VAL A 249 -1.06 10.14 8.37
N ASP A 250 0.12 9.98 8.97
CA ASP A 250 0.37 8.92 9.95
C ASP A 250 -0.49 9.09 11.21
N GLU A 251 -0.59 10.31 11.77
CA GLU A 251 -1.44 10.58 12.94
C GLU A 251 -2.91 10.29 12.66
N TRP A 252 -3.42 10.73 11.51
CA TRP A 252 -4.81 10.48 11.12
C TRP A 252 -5.06 8.99 10.91
N THR A 253 -4.12 8.28 10.27
CA THR A 253 -4.26 6.84 10.05
C THR A 253 -4.19 6.06 11.34
N ILE A 254 -3.32 6.45 12.29
CA ILE A 254 -3.31 5.88 13.65
C ILE A 254 -4.66 6.10 14.35
N ALA A 255 -5.25 7.30 14.25
CA ALA A 255 -6.57 7.56 14.83
C ALA A 255 -7.67 6.67 14.20
N LEU A 256 -7.62 6.45 12.89
CA LEU A 256 -8.52 5.54 12.20
C LEU A 256 -8.30 4.08 12.60
N MET A 257 -7.06 3.60 12.68
CA MET A 257 -6.76 2.24 13.14
C MET A 257 -7.19 2.02 14.59
N ARG A 258 -6.93 2.97 15.47
CA ARG A 258 -7.39 2.93 16.88
C ARG A 258 -8.90 2.75 16.97
N LYS A 259 -9.66 3.41 16.10
CA LYS A 259 -11.13 3.34 16.09
C LYS A 259 -11.65 2.08 15.39
N HIS A 260 -11.16 1.81 14.18
CA HIS A 260 -11.76 0.85 13.25
C HIS A 260 -11.05 -0.52 13.22
N ASN A 261 -9.85 -0.63 13.80
CA ASN A 261 -9.13 -1.91 13.96
C ASN A 261 -9.17 -2.45 15.40
N ALA A 262 -9.87 -1.78 16.32
CA ALA A 262 -9.98 -2.20 17.72
C ALA A 262 -10.60 -3.61 17.82
N GLY A 263 -9.93 -4.51 18.54
CA GLY A 263 -10.39 -5.88 18.76
C GLY A 263 -10.42 -6.78 17.50
N LEU A 264 -9.96 -6.32 16.34
CA LEU A 264 -9.89 -7.14 15.13
C LEU A 264 -8.65 -8.04 15.13
N SER A 265 -8.77 -9.23 14.54
CA SER A 265 -7.61 -10.08 14.22
C SER A 265 -6.99 -9.74 12.86
N ALA A 266 -7.78 -9.17 11.95
CA ALA A 266 -7.33 -8.67 10.66
C ALA A 266 -7.70 -7.18 10.56
N PRO A 267 -6.73 -6.28 10.31
CA PRO A 267 -6.99 -4.85 10.26
C PRO A 267 -7.88 -4.47 9.07
N LEU A 268 -8.80 -3.53 9.29
CA LEU A 268 -9.55 -2.87 8.21
C LEU A 268 -8.68 -1.81 7.56
N VAL A 269 -8.10 -0.93 8.39
CA VAL A 269 -7.34 0.24 7.98
C VAL A 269 -5.84 -0.05 8.00
N PHE A 270 -5.14 0.36 6.96
CA PHE A 270 -3.69 0.23 6.80
C PHE A 270 -3.04 1.59 6.60
N ASN A 271 -1.88 1.80 7.21
CA ASN A 271 -1.01 2.92 6.91
C ASN A 271 0.08 2.53 5.89
N THR A 272 0.47 3.47 5.02
CA THR A 272 1.57 3.29 4.07
C THR A 272 2.89 3.79 4.66
N ILE A 273 3.87 2.91 4.84
CA ILE A 273 5.22 3.26 5.29
C ILE A 273 6.17 3.31 4.08
N GLN A 274 6.90 4.42 3.94
CA GLN A 274 7.86 4.64 2.85
C GLN A 274 9.30 4.37 3.29
N ALA A 275 9.82 3.17 3.05
CA ALA A 275 11.11 2.70 3.54
C ALA A 275 12.35 3.51 3.11
N TYR A 276 12.25 4.37 2.09
CA TYR A 276 13.34 5.28 1.70
C TYR A 276 13.60 6.38 2.73
N LEU A 277 12.68 6.65 3.67
CA LEU A 277 12.87 7.65 4.72
C LEU A 277 13.69 7.04 5.86
N LYS A 278 14.68 7.78 6.36
CA LYS A 278 15.48 7.37 7.51
C LYS A 278 14.63 7.15 8.78
N ALA A 279 13.46 7.77 8.87
CA ALA A 279 12.52 7.64 9.98
C ALA A 279 11.55 6.43 9.89
N SER A 280 11.58 5.66 8.80
CA SER A 280 10.57 4.61 8.52
C SER A 280 10.45 3.57 9.62
N LYS A 281 11.59 3.09 10.14
CA LYS A 281 11.60 2.12 11.23
C LYS A 281 11.00 2.71 12.49
N ALA A 282 11.43 3.91 12.89
CA ALA A 282 10.92 4.58 14.09
C ALA A 282 9.40 4.81 14.01
N ASN A 283 8.89 5.16 12.83
CA ASN A 283 7.45 5.30 12.60
C ASN A 283 6.74 3.94 12.70
N THR A 284 7.28 2.88 12.11
CA THR A 284 6.68 1.54 12.22
C THR A 284 6.69 1.03 13.67
N ASP A 285 7.80 1.24 14.39
CA ASP A 285 7.94 0.92 15.81
C ASP A 285 6.87 1.65 16.64
N ARG A 286 6.56 2.90 16.30
CA ARG A 286 5.50 3.69 16.96
C ARG A 286 4.13 3.07 16.76
N HIS A 287 3.79 2.64 15.54
CA HIS A 287 2.53 1.98 15.24
C HIS A 287 2.34 0.70 16.07
N ILE A 288 3.37 -0.16 16.10
CA ILE A 288 3.35 -1.41 16.85
C ILE A 288 3.22 -1.15 18.35
N ARG A 289 3.96 -0.18 18.89
CA ARG A 289 3.91 0.18 20.32
C ARG A 289 2.54 0.66 20.75
N LEU A 290 1.94 1.59 19.99
CA LEU A 290 0.60 2.11 20.30
C LEU A 290 -0.45 1.00 20.21
N ALA A 291 -0.39 0.17 19.17
CA ALA A 291 -1.31 -0.95 18.98
C ALA A 291 -1.24 -1.99 20.10
N ALA A 292 -0.01 -2.35 20.52
CA ALA A 292 0.20 -3.29 21.62
C ALA A 292 -0.33 -2.74 22.95
N ALA A 293 -0.16 -1.44 23.19
CA ALA A 293 -0.60 -0.78 24.41
C ALA A 293 -2.13 -0.57 24.47
N GLU A 294 -2.75 -0.30 23.32
CA GLU A 294 -4.15 0.14 23.25
C GLU A 294 -5.12 -0.93 22.72
N GLY A 295 -4.62 -2.05 22.16
CA GLY A 295 -5.43 -3.22 21.81
C GLY A 295 -6.13 -3.16 20.44
N TRP A 296 -5.46 -2.66 19.40
CA TRP A 296 -5.98 -2.64 18.02
C TRP A 296 -5.01 -3.29 17.02
N ALA A 297 -5.52 -3.78 15.89
CA ALA A 297 -4.70 -4.42 14.87
C ALA A 297 -3.93 -3.43 13.99
N VAL A 298 -2.68 -3.73 13.67
CA VAL A 298 -1.82 -2.91 12.83
C VAL A 298 -1.91 -3.36 11.36
N GLY A 299 -2.36 -2.47 10.47
CA GLY A 299 -2.24 -2.67 9.03
C GLY A 299 -1.09 -1.84 8.47
N ILE A 300 -0.11 -2.46 7.83
CA ILE A 300 0.99 -1.76 7.13
C ILE A 300 1.02 -2.13 5.65
N LYS A 301 0.98 -1.13 4.77
CA LYS A 301 1.46 -1.23 3.39
C LYS A 301 2.89 -0.73 3.35
N LEU A 302 3.85 -1.60 3.06
CA LEU A 302 5.25 -1.22 2.97
C LEU A 302 5.63 -0.96 1.51
N VAL A 303 6.13 0.24 1.24
CA VAL A 303 6.68 0.68 -0.06
C VAL A 303 8.11 1.18 0.12
N ARG A 304 8.86 1.36 -0.97
CA ARG A 304 10.10 2.16 -0.93
C ARG A 304 9.79 3.65 -0.82
N GLY A 305 9.03 4.19 -1.76
CA GLY A 305 8.69 5.60 -1.85
C GLY A 305 8.49 6.03 -3.29
N ALA A 306 7.82 7.17 -3.52
CA ALA A 306 7.48 7.65 -4.86
C ALA A 306 7.88 9.12 -5.13
N TYR A 307 8.33 9.86 -4.11
CA TYR A 307 8.53 11.31 -4.20
C TYR A 307 10.00 11.76 -4.09
N ILE A 308 10.95 10.85 -4.37
CA ILE A 308 12.39 11.06 -4.10
C ILE A 308 12.96 12.34 -4.75
N GLU A 309 12.45 12.75 -5.91
CA GLU A 309 12.92 13.92 -6.66
C GLU A 309 12.43 15.27 -6.08
N HIS A 310 11.39 15.25 -5.26
CA HIS A 310 10.73 16.46 -4.75
C HIS A 310 10.81 16.59 -3.23
N GLU A 311 11.66 15.77 -2.61
CA GLU A 311 11.76 15.65 -1.17
C GLU A 311 13.10 16.12 -0.61
N THR A 312 13.12 16.36 0.71
CA THR A 312 14.33 16.79 1.41
C THR A 312 15.31 15.64 1.45
N ARG A 313 16.38 15.72 0.64
CA ARG A 313 17.33 14.61 0.43
C ARG A 313 17.92 14.06 1.73
N SER A 314 18.18 14.91 2.72
CA SER A 314 18.80 14.51 4.00
C SER A 314 17.93 13.57 4.84
N LEU A 315 16.61 13.57 4.62
CA LEU A 315 15.66 12.68 5.30
C LEU A 315 15.54 11.29 4.64
N ILE A 316 16.11 11.13 3.45
CA ILE A 316 16.07 9.89 2.67
C ILE A 316 17.42 9.17 2.81
N HIS A 317 17.41 7.84 2.84
CA HIS A 317 18.63 7.01 2.82
C HIS A 317 19.57 7.42 1.69
N ASP A 318 20.88 7.37 1.92
CA ASP A 318 21.87 7.95 1.02
C ASP A 318 22.05 7.07 -0.24
N THR A 319 21.83 5.77 -0.09
CA THR A 319 21.88 4.79 -1.19
C THR A 319 20.58 4.00 -1.36
N LYS A 320 20.43 3.38 -2.53
CA LYS A 320 19.32 2.46 -2.81
C LYS A 320 19.43 1.21 -1.94
N GLU A 321 20.64 0.74 -1.70
CA GLU A 321 20.94 -0.45 -0.90
C GLU A 321 20.52 -0.26 0.57
N GLU A 322 20.70 0.95 1.11
CA GLU A 322 20.18 1.31 2.43
C GLU A 322 18.65 1.35 2.48
N THR A 323 18.00 1.85 1.42
CA THR A 323 16.54 1.80 1.29
C THR A 323 16.03 0.35 1.23
N ASP A 324 16.74 -0.51 0.49
CA ASP A 324 16.42 -1.94 0.41
C ASP A 324 16.58 -2.62 1.77
N ALA A 325 17.68 -2.35 2.48
CA ALA A 325 17.92 -2.88 3.81
C ALA A 325 16.84 -2.42 4.81
N MET A 326 16.42 -1.16 4.76
CA MET A 326 15.32 -0.64 5.59
C MET A 326 13.99 -1.31 5.27
N PHE A 327 13.67 -1.48 3.98
CA PHE A 327 12.46 -2.17 3.52
C PHE A 327 12.45 -3.63 4.03
N ASP A 328 13.56 -4.34 3.83
CA ASP A 328 13.68 -5.74 4.21
C ASP A 328 13.64 -5.93 5.75
N ASP A 329 14.22 -5.01 6.54
CA ASP A 329 14.17 -5.05 8.00
C ASP A 329 12.76 -4.80 8.55
N ILE A 330 12.02 -3.83 8.00
CA ILE A 330 10.63 -3.58 8.41
C ILE A 330 9.73 -4.75 8.02
N ALA A 331 9.92 -5.32 6.82
CA ALA A 331 9.21 -6.51 6.39
C ALA A 331 9.48 -7.70 7.34
N ASP A 332 10.75 -7.97 7.66
CA ASP A 332 11.15 -9.02 8.59
C ASP A 332 10.54 -8.80 9.97
N MET A 333 10.58 -7.57 10.50
CA MET A 333 10.01 -7.23 11.80
C MET A 333 8.53 -7.59 11.90
N LEU A 334 7.73 -7.22 10.89
CA LEU A 334 6.30 -7.52 10.86
C LEU A 334 6.02 -9.02 10.65
N LEU A 335 6.77 -9.69 9.76
CA LEU A 335 6.59 -11.12 9.47
C LEU A 335 7.01 -12.01 10.64
N THR A 336 8.04 -11.61 11.38
CA THR A 336 8.57 -12.34 12.54
C THR A 336 7.95 -11.91 13.87
N GLN A 337 7.05 -10.91 13.84
CA GLN A 337 6.42 -10.33 15.02
C GLN A 337 7.45 -9.84 16.06
N ARG A 338 8.57 -9.28 15.57
CA ARG A 338 9.65 -8.76 16.41
C ARG A 338 9.20 -7.47 17.09
N MET A 339 9.12 -7.49 18.42
CA MET A 339 8.75 -6.31 19.21
C MET A 339 9.80 -5.18 19.08
N PRO A 340 9.36 -3.91 18.96
CA PRO A 340 10.25 -2.77 19.07
C PRO A 340 10.91 -2.66 20.45
N ASP A 341 12.07 -2.00 20.50
CA ASP A 341 12.73 -1.70 21.76
C ASP A 341 11.87 -0.79 22.66
N GLY A 342 12.02 -0.94 23.98
CA GLY A 342 11.30 -0.13 24.97
C GLY A 342 9.85 -0.53 25.21
N CYS A 343 9.37 -1.66 24.66
CA CYS A 343 8.09 -2.25 25.03
C CYS A 343 8.17 -2.89 26.43
N ALA A 344 7.01 -3.00 27.10
CA ALA A 344 6.92 -3.71 28.38
C ALA A 344 7.37 -5.18 28.22
N PRO A 345 7.99 -5.80 29.24
CA PRO A 345 8.50 -7.18 29.14
C PRO A 345 7.45 -8.24 28.79
N ASP A 346 6.18 -7.97 29.10
CA ASP A 346 5.01 -8.82 28.85
C ASP A 346 4.17 -8.35 27.65
N ALA A 347 4.60 -7.28 26.96
CA ALA A 347 3.93 -6.78 25.78
C ALA A 347 3.92 -7.85 24.68
N LYS A 348 2.75 -8.06 24.08
CA LYS A 348 2.59 -8.97 22.96
C LYS A 348 2.56 -8.17 21.67
N PHE A 349 3.08 -8.78 20.61
CA PHE A 349 2.93 -8.22 19.28
C PHE A 349 1.44 -8.13 18.94
N PRO A 350 0.95 -6.96 18.47
CA PRO A 350 -0.46 -6.80 18.15
C PRO A 350 -0.83 -7.69 16.97
N ALA A 351 -2.12 -7.98 16.80
CA ALA A 351 -2.60 -8.53 15.54
C ALA A 351 -2.15 -7.61 14.40
N ALA A 352 -1.62 -8.17 13.32
CA ALA A 352 -1.02 -7.37 12.27
C ALA A 352 -1.21 -8.00 10.89
N ALA A 353 -1.33 -7.15 9.88
CA ALA A 353 -1.24 -7.54 8.49
C ALA A 353 -0.26 -6.63 7.74
N LEU A 354 0.52 -7.24 6.86
CA LEU A 354 1.51 -6.58 6.03
C LEU A 354 1.15 -6.79 4.55
N PHE A 355 1.02 -5.68 3.83
CA PHE A 355 1.05 -5.67 2.38
C PHE A 355 2.43 -5.22 1.89
N LEU A 356 3.15 -6.11 1.19
CA LEU A 356 4.46 -5.82 0.61
C LEU A 356 4.30 -5.32 -0.83
N ALA A 357 4.40 -4.00 -1.02
CA ALA A 357 4.30 -3.38 -2.33
C ALA A 357 5.69 -3.18 -2.95
N THR A 358 6.16 -4.19 -3.70
CA THR A 358 7.49 -4.19 -4.34
C THR A 358 7.52 -4.97 -5.64
N HIS A 359 8.33 -4.49 -6.60
CA HIS A 359 8.70 -5.22 -7.81
C HIS A 359 10.16 -5.78 -7.74
N ASN A 360 10.82 -5.60 -6.60
CA ASN A 360 12.19 -6.09 -6.39
C ASN A 360 12.17 -7.57 -6.01
N GLY A 361 12.65 -8.41 -6.93
CA GLY A 361 12.71 -9.87 -6.76
C GLY A 361 13.44 -10.32 -5.49
N PRO A 362 14.67 -9.83 -5.20
CA PRO A 362 15.37 -10.15 -3.96
C PRO A 362 14.56 -9.91 -2.67
N SER A 363 13.99 -8.73 -2.48
CA SER A 363 13.14 -8.41 -1.32
C SER A 363 11.93 -9.34 -1.23
N THR A 364 11.26 -9.62 -2.36
CA THR A 364 10.12 -10.55 -2.40
C THR A 364 10.52 -11.95 -1.96
N MET A 365 11.64 -12.46 -2.46
CA MET A 365 12.13 -13.80 -2.11
C MET A 365 12.54 -13.89 -0.64
N LEU A 366 13.14 -12.85 -0.10
CA LEU A 366 13.48 -12.78 1.33
C LEU A 366 12.23 -12.79 2.21
N ALA A 367 11.23 -11.97 1.89
CA ALA A 367 9.97 -11.94 2.62
C ALA A 367 9.25 -13.30 2.58
N LEU A 368 9.18 -13.95 1.41
CA LEU A 368 8.59 -15.30 1.29
C LEU A 368 9.32 -16.34 2.14
N LYS A 369 10.66 -16.27 2.20
CA LYS A 369 11.46 -17.16 3.03
C LYS A 369 11.15 -16.96 4.51
N ASN A 370 11.00 -15.71 4.96
CA ASN A 370 10.73 -15.41 6.37
C ASN A 370 9.28 -15.77 6.74
N ALA A 371 8.31 -15.49 5.88
CA ALA A 371 6.90 -15.87 6.07
C ALA A 371 6.71 -17.39 6.18
N ARG A 372 7.47 -18.20 5.42
CA ARG A 372 7.43 -19.67 5.53
C ARG A 372 8.05 -20.20 6.83
N ARG A 373 9.03 -19.48 7.38
CA ARG A 373 9.72 -19.85 8.61
C ARG A 373 8.89 -19.53 9.85
N TYR A 374 8.09 -18.48 9.79
CA TYR A 374 7.21 -18.03 10.85
C TYR A 374 5.78 -17.96 10.30
N PRO A 375 5.07 -19.10 10.21
CA PRO A 375 3.71 -19.10 9.69
C PRO A 375 2.84 -18.20 10.57
N ILE A 376 2.43 -17.07 9.99
CA ILE A 376 1.51 -16.10 10.59
C ILE A 376 0.14 -16.78 10.60
N THR A 377 -0.40 -17.01 11.80
CA THR A 377 -1.73 -17.61 12.02
C THR A 377 -2.84 -16.60 11.85
#